data_AF-A0A917JK01-F1
#
_entry.id   AF-A0A917JK01-F1
#
_cell.length_a   1.000
_cell.length_b   1.000
_cell.length_c   1.000
_cell.angle_alpha   90.00
_cell.angle_beta   90.00
_cell.angle_gamma   90.00
#
_symmetry.space_group_name_H-M   'P 1'
#
loop_
_entity.id
_entity.type
_entity.pdbx_description
1 polymer ?
#
loop_
_entity_poly.entity_id
_entity_poly.type
_entity_poly.pdbx_seq_one_letter_code
_entity_poly.pdbx_strand_id
1 'polypeptide(L)'
;MGVRRRYLWFVVGWTVLIAVGMVAVPLALRSRLPEPLAVEWASSGAPESSSSLRDFVFGKLVWWLVVAAVWSVFGVRGVLRRQGLALAGAALGVFGALMLGTVVLTAVANLDAPDFRDAAELHGQGWLLLGGLLAGWLGWRLGRRGAHHAD
;
A
#
# COMPACT_ATOMS: atom_id res chain seq x y z
N MET A 1 0.06 -23.84 15.90
CA MET A 1 -0.78 -23.03 14.97
C MET A 1 -0.31 -23.25 13.54
N GLY A 2 -1.17 -23.74 12.64
CA GLY A 2 -0.76 -24.10 11.27
C GLY A 2 -0.30 -22.91 10.42
N VAL A 3 0.56 -23.17 9.43
CA VAL A 3 1.12 -22.19 8.47
C VAL A 3 0.05 -21.33 7.82
N ARG A 4 -1.04 -21.96 7.38
CA ARG A 4 -2.19 -21.31 6.75
C ARG A 4 -2.86 -20.29 7.67
N ARG A 5 -3.03 -20.61 8.97
CA ARG A 5 -3.62 -19.69 9.95
C ARG A 5 -2.74 -18.46 10.16
N ARG A 6 -1.41 -18.62 10.25
CA ARG A 6 -0.46 -17.50 10.38
C ARG A 6 -0.45 -16.61 9.13
N TYR A 7 -0.46 -17.21 7.95
CA TYR A 7 -0.56 -16.48 6.69
C TYR A 7 -1.85 -15.65 6.62
N LEU A 8 -2.99 -16.22 7.00
CA LEU A 8 -4.26 -15.50 7.02
C LEU A 8 -4.25 -14.33 8.00
N TRP A 9 -3.70 -14.50 9.20
CA TRP A 9 -3.54 -13.38 10.15
C TRP A 9 -2.64 -12.28 9.61
N PHE A 10 -1.54 -12.64 8.95
CA PHE A 10 -0.67 -11.66 8.30
C PHE A 10 -1.42 -10.90 7.21
N VAL A 11 -2.08 -11.61 6.30
CA VAL A 11 -2.87 -11.03 5.20
C VAL A 11 -3.93 -10.08 5.75
N VAL A 12 -4.78 -10.55 6.67
CA VAL A 12 -5.87 -9.74 7.24
C VAL A 12 -5.30 -8.53 7.99
N GLY A 13 -4.33 -8.75 8.88
CA GLY A 13 -3.74 -7.68 9.68
C GLY A 13 -3.04 -6.64 8.81
N TRP A 14 -2.27 -7.07 7.81
CA TRP A 14 -1.59 -6.18 6.89
C TRP A 14 -2.57 -5.42 5.99
N THR A 15 -3.58 -6.09 5.44
CA THR A 15 -4.63 -5.45 4.64
C THR A 15 -5.36 -4.37 5.42
N VAL A 16 -5.76 -4.67 6.67
CA VAL A 16 -6.41 -3.69 7.56
C VAL A 16 -5.47 -2.55 7.90
N LEU A 17 -4.22 -2.84 8.26
CA LEU A 17 -3.24 -1.81 8.61
C LEU A 17 -3.03 -0.80 7.47
N ILE A 18 -2.84 -1.30 6.25
CA ILE A 18 -2.66 -0.45 5.07
C ILE A 18 -3.92 0.37 4.79
N ALA A 19 -5.11 -0.24 4.85
CA ALA A 19 -6.38 0.46 4.65
C ALA A 19 -6.60 1.57 5.69
N VAL A 20 -6.33 1.28 6.97
CA VAL A 20 -6.39 2.27 8.06
C VAL A 20 -5.40 3.39 7.79
N GLY A 21 -4.16 3.10 7.40
CA GLY A 21 -3.17 4.11 7.07
C GLY A 21 -3.60 5.04 5.92
N MET A 22 -4.19 4.47 4.86
CA MET A 22 -4.69 5.23 3.70
C MET A 22 -5.83 6.19 4.06
N VAL A 23 -6.59 5.90 5.11
CA VAL A 23 -7.69 6.74 5.58
C VAL A 23 -7.23 7.72 6.65
N ALA A 24 -6.47 7.24 7.63
CA ALA A 24 -6.05 8.01 8.79
C ALA A 24 -5.09 9.14 8.40
N VAL A 25 -4.13 8.90 7.50
CA VAL A 25 -3.15 9.92 7.12
C VAL A 25 -3.82 11.11 6.43
N PRO A 26 -4.62 10.95 5.36
CA PRO A 26 -5.23 12.10 4.70
C PRO A 26 -6.30 12.78 5.56
N LEU A 27 -7.01 12.04 6.42
CA LEU A 27 -7.94 12.64 7.38
C LEU A 27 -7.23 13.51 8.42
N ALA A 28 -6.07 13.06 8.92
CA ALA A 28 -5.28 13.84 9.86
C ALA A 28 -4.73 15.13 9.24
N LEU A 29 -4.49 15.14 7.92
CA LEU A 29 -3.98 16.28 7.18
C LEU A 29 -5.08 17.12 6.50
N ARG A 30 -6.35 16.70 6.58
CA ARG A 30 -7.46 17.26 5.80
C ARG A 30 -7.59 18.79 5.89
N SER A 31 -7.34 19.39 7.05
CA SER A 31 -7.43 20.84 7.23
C SER A 31 -6.35 21.64 6.49
N ARG A 32 -5.32 20.96 5.99
CA ARG A 32 -4.15 21.52 5.30
C ARG A 32 -4.06 21.08 3.83
N LEU A 33 -5.04 20.34 3.34
CA LEU A 33 -5.07 19.87 1.96
C LEU A 33 -6.03 20.76 1.14
N PRO A 34 -5.65 21.14 -0.09
CA PRO A 34 -6.57 21.79 -1.02
C PRO A 34 -7.68 20.82 -1.44
N GLU A 35 -8.81 21.39 -1.86
CA GLU A 35 -9.92 20.66 -2.46
C GLU A 35 -10.27 21.34 -3.79
N PRO A 36 -10.00 20.70 -4.95
CA PRO A 36 -9.45 19.35 -5.13
C PRO A 36 -7.94 19.26 -4.89
N LEU A 37 -7.41 18.04 -4.73
CA LEU A 37 -5.95 17.78 -4.59
C LEU A 37 -5.36 17.21 -5.88
N ALA A 38 -4.07 17.41 -6.08
CA ALA A 38 -3.31 16.80 -7.17
C ALA A 38 -3.11 15.30 -6.89
N VAL A 39 -3.40 14.47 -7.89
CA VAL A 39 -3.33 13.00 -7.75
C VAL A 39 -2.44 12.32 -8.78
N GLU A 40 -2.13 13.01 -9.88
CA GLU A 40 -1.19 12.56 -10.90
C GLU A 40 -0.22 13.69 -11.25
N TRP A 41 1.01 13.28 -11.57
CA TRP A 41 2.09 14.18 -11.94
C TRP A 41 2.62 13.74 -13.31
N ALA A 42 2.84 14.71 -14.18
CA ALA A 42 3.48 14.50 -15.47
C ALA A 42 4.92 14.01 -15.29
N SER A 43 5.55 13.55 -16.38
CA SER A 43 6.97 13.16 -16.36
C SER A 43 7.91 14.32 -16.00
N SER A 44 7.48 15.56 -16.20
CA SER A 44 8.17 16.77 -15.73
C SER A 44 8.11 16.98 -14.22
N GLY A 45 7.28 16.22 -13.50
CA GLY A 45 7.04 16.40 -12.06
C GLY A 45 5.92 17.40 -11.74
N ALA A 46 5.31 18.05 -12.74
CA ALA A 46 4.22 19.00 -12.55
C ALA A 46 2.87 18.29 -12.31
N PRO A 47 1.97 18.83 -11.48
CA PRO A 47 0.61 18.31 -11.31
C PRO A 47 -0.16 18.26 -12.64
N GLU A 48 -0.70 17.10 -13.00
CA GLU A 48 -1.41 16.88 -14.27
C GLU A 48 -2.93 16.77 -14.08
N SER A 49 -3.36 16.04 -13.05
CA SER A 49 -4.78 15.82 -12.77
C SER A 49 -5.11 15.98 -11.28
N SER A 50 -6.37 16.27 -11.00
CA SER A 50 -6.88 16.47 -9.65
C SER A 50 -8.11 15.61 -9.36
N SER A 51 -8.34 15.36 -8.08
CA SER A 51 -9.48 14.59 -7.59
C SER A 51 -9.92 15.11 -6.24
N SER A 52 -11.14 14.76 -5.82
CA SER A 52 -11.58 15.03 -4.47
C SER A 52 -10.84 14.14 -3.48
N LEU A 53 -10.65 14.60 -2.23
CA LEU A 53 -9.99 13.78 -1.20
C LEU A 53 -10.71 12.44 -1.00
N ARG A 54 -12.04 12.49 -1.05
CA ARG A 54 -12.89 11.31 -0.90
C ARG A 54 -12.68 10.31 -2.04
N ASP A 55 -12.73 10.77 -3.28
CA ASP A 55 -12.66 9.88 -4.45
C ASP A 55 -11.26 9.30 -4.61
N PHE A 56 -10.22 10.09 -4.32
CA PHE A 56 -8.85 9.61 -4.28
C PHE A 56 -8.66 8.48 -3.26
N VAL A 57 -9.04 8.71 -2.00
CA VAL A 57 -8.89 7.70 -0.93
C VAL A 57 -9.75 6.47 -1.24
N PHE A 58 -10.99 6.66 -1.67
CA PHE A 58 -11.88 5.56 -2.03
C PHE A 58 -11.32 4.72 -3.18
N GLY A 59 -10.84 5.35 -4.25
CA GLY A 59 -10.22 4.67 -5.38
C GLY A 59 -8.99 3.85 -4.98
N LYS A 60 -8.11 4.41 -4.14
CA LYS A 60 -6.92 3.70 -3.63
C LYS A 60 -7.30 2.53 -2.71
N LEU A 61 -8.32 2.68 -1.87
CA LEU A 61 -8.84 1.60 -1.02
C LEU A 61 -9.42 0.46 -1.84
N VAL A 62 -10.30 0.76 -2.82
CA VAL A 62 -10.89 -0.25 -3.69
C VAL A 62 -9.79 -1.02 -4.41
N TRP A 63 -8.82 -0.31 -4.98
CA TRP A 63 -7.69 -0.94 -5.66
C TRP A 63 -6.85 -1.81 -4.72
N TRP A 64 -6.55 -1.34 -3.50
CA TRP A 64 -5.85 -2.12 -2.49
C TRP A 64 -6.59 -3.41 -2.13
N LEU A 65 -7.93 -3.34 -1.95
CA LEU A 65 -8.74 -4.52 -1.66
C LEU A 65 -8.73 -5.52 -2.80
N VAL A 66 -8.74 -5.06 -4.06
CA VAL A 66 -8.60 -5.94 -5.24
C VAL A 66 -7.24 -6.66 -5.21
N VAL A 67 -6.14 -5.92 -5.01
CA VAL A 67 -4.79 -6.51 -4.91
C VAL A 67 -4.71 -7.51 -3.77
N ALA A 68 -5.20 -7.14 -2.58
CA ALA A 68 -5.22 -8.01 -1.42
C ALA A 68 -6.04 -9.28 -1.68
N ALA A 69 -7.22 -9.16 -2.30
CA ALA A 69 -8.08 -10.29 -2.62
C ALA A 69 -7.39 -11.28 -3.57
N VAL A 70 -6.79 -10.78 -4.66
CA VAL A 70 -6.06 -11.60 -5.64
C VAL A 70 -4.98 -12.44 -4.95
N TRP A 71 -4.10 -11.80 -4.16
CA TRP A 71 -3.02 -12.49 -3.46
C TRP A 71 -3.51 -13.39 -2.31
N SER A 72 -4.65 -13.07 -1.70
CA SER A 72 -5.28 -13.90 -0.67
C SER A 72 -5.83 -15.20 -1.23
N VAL A 73 -6.49 -15.17 -2.40
CA VAL A 73 -7.11 -16.34 -3.04
C VAL A 73 -6.08 -17.44 -3.28
N PHE A 74 -4.88 -17.08 -3.76
CA PHE A 74 -3.82 -18.05 -4.01
C PHE A 74 -3.34 -18.76 -2.73
N GLY A 75 -3.34 -18.06 -1.58
CA GLY A 75 -2.98 -18.65 -0.29
C GLY A 75 -4.11 -19.43 0.40
N VAL A 76 -5.36 -19.00 0.22
CA VAL A 76 -6.55 -19.64 0.84
C VAL A 76 -6.90 -20.97 0.19
N ARG A 77 -6.88 -21.02 -1.15
CA ARG A 77 -7.25 -22.20 -1.95
C ARG A 77 -6.22 -23.33 -1.90
N GLY A 78 -5.09 -23.13 -1.22
CA GLY A 78 -4.04 -24.14 -1.11
C GLY A 78 -3.30 -24.42 -2.44
N VAL A 79 -3.53 -23.58 -3.45
CA VAL A 79 -2.89 -23.68 -4.77
C VAL A 79 -1.39 -23.47 -4.66
N LEU A 80 -0.97 -22.57 -3.76
CA LEU A 80 0.44 -22.30 -3.49
C LEU A 80 1.04 -23.31 -2.51
N ARG A 81 2.14 -23.95 -2.94
CA ARG A 81 3.06 -24.64 -2.04
C ARG A 81 3.68 -23.67 -1.04
N ARG A 82 4.37 -24.18 -0.01
CA ARG A 82 5.01 -23.37 1.07
C ARG A 82 5.87 -22.21 0.54
N GLN A 83 6.64 -22.41 -0.52
CA GLN A 83 7.45 -21.36 -1.16
C GLN A 83 6.58 -20.28 -1.84
N GLY A 84 5.45 -20.68 -2.41
CA GLY A 84 4.48 -19.77 -3.02
C GLY A 84 3.82 -18.84 -2.00
N LEU A 85 3.54 -19.31 -0.78
CA LEU A 85 3.03 -18.47 0.31
C LEU A 85 4.04 -17.40 0.75
N ALA A 86 5.34 -17.72 0.73
CA ALA A 86 6.39 -16.75 1.04
C ALA A 86 6.49 -15.66 -0.03
N LEU A 87 6.38 -16.04 -1.31
CA LEU A 87 6.35 -15.09 -2.43
C LEU A 87 5.09 -14.22 -2.40
N ALA A 88 3.92 -14.80 -2.14
CA ALA A 88 2.67 -14.07 -2.01
C ALA A 88 2.72 -13.08 -0.83
N GLY A 89 3.27 -13.49 0.32
CA GLY A 89 3.50 -12.61 1.46
C GLY A 89 4.46 -11.46 1.14
N ALA A 90 5.51 -11.73 0.37
CA ALA A 90 6.44 -10.71 -0.10
C ALA A 90 5.77 -9.70 -1.03
N ALA A 91 5.05 -10.19 -2.03
CA ALA A 91 4.31 -9.35 -2.98
C ALA A 91 3.30 -8.46 -2.26
N LEU A 92 2.51 -9.02 -1.34
CA LEU A 92 1.53 -8.26 -0.55
C LEU A 92 2.19 -7.19 0.33
N GLY A 93 3.35 -7.51 0.92
CA GLY A 93 4.17 -6.56 1.67
C GLY A 93 4.61 -5.38 0.80
N VAL A 94 5.23 -5.65 -0.35
CA VAL A 94 5.69 -4.63 -1.30
C VAL A 94 4.52 -3.76 -1.78
N PHE A 95 3.45 -4.38 -2.31
CA PHE A 95 2.32 -3.65 -2.87
C PHE A 95 1.60 -2.80 -1.82
N GLY A 96 1.41 -3.32 -0.61
CA GLY A 96 0.77 -2.56 0.47
C GLY A 96 1.58 -1.33 0.85
N ALA A 97 2.91 -1.48 1.00
CA ALA A 97 3.80 -0.37 1.34
C ALA A 97 3.88 0.67 0.21
N LEU A 98 3.97 0.25 -1.06
CA LEU A 98 3.97 1.16 -2.20
C LEU A 98 2.68 1.95 -2.28
N MET A 99 1.52 1.28 -2.15
CA MET A 99 0.21 1.93 -2.23
C MET A 99 -0.01 2.94 -1.10
N LEU A 100 0.30 2.56 0.15
CA LEU A 100 0.24 3.50 1.28
C LEU A 100 1.22 4.65 1.07
N GLY A 101 2.44 4.35 0.63
CA GLY A 101 3.46 5.32 0.31
C GLY A 101 2.98 6.34 -0.72
N THR A 102 2.31 5.91 -1.79
CA THR A 102 1.69 6.83 -2.76
C THR A 102 0.67 7.75 -2.10
N VAL A 103 -0.23 7.22 -1.25
CA VAL A 103 -1.24 8.06 -0.56
C VAL A 103 -0.57 9.09 0.35
N VAL A 104 0.43 8.67 1.13
CA VAL A 104 1.19 9.58 2.02
C VAL A 104 1.92 10.64 1.21
N LEU A 105 2.61 10.23 0.14
CA LEU A 105 3.40 11.12 -0.71
C LEU A 105 2.51 12.15 -1.42
N THR A 106 1.36 11.71 -1.96
CA THR A 106 0.35 12.60 -2.54
C THR A 106 -0.17 13.59 -1.50
N ALA A 107 -0.51 13.14 -0.29
CA ALA A 107 -0.98 14.04 0.76
C ALA A 107 0.11 15.06 1.15
N VAL A 108 1.36 14.63 1.30
CA VAL A 108 2.49 15.50 1.65
C VAL A 108 2.79 16.50 0.53
N ALA A 109 2.73 16.09 -0.74
CA ALA A 109 2.96 17.00 -1.86
C ALA A 109 1.90 18.11 -1.96
N ASN A 110 0.68 17.83 -1.48
CA ASN A 110 -0.41 18.80 -1.46
C ASN A 110 -0.50 19.61 -0.16
N LEU A 111 0.41 19.40 0.81
CA LEU A 111 0.33 20.09 2.09
C LEU A 111 0.48 21.60 1.93
N ASP A 112 -0.49 22.34 2.48
CA ASP A 112 -0.56 23.80 2.49
C ASP A 112 -0.56 24.45 1.10
N ALA A 113 -0.78 23.67 0.04
CA ALA A 113 -0.93 24.19 -1.31
C ALA A 113 -2.29 24.91 -1.43
N PRO A 114 -2.34 26.16 -1.95
CA PRO A 114 -3.59 26.89 -2.11
C PRO A 114 -4.47 26.36 -3.25
N ASP A 115 -3.87 25.83 -4.31
CA ASP A 115 -4.53 25.11 -5.41
C ASP A 115 -3.77 23.82 -5.72
N PHE A 116 -4.42 22.83 -6.37
CA PHE A 116 -3.77 21.59 -6.75
C PHE A 116 -2.59 21.80 -7.72
N ARG A 117 -2.61 22.87 -8.52
CA ARG A 117 -1.52 23.20 -9.45
C ARG A 117 -0.26 23.67 -8.74
N ASP A 118 -0.40 24.12 -7.50
CA ASP A 118 0.71 24.60 -6.66
C ASP A 118 1.26 23.48 -5.76
N ALA A 119 0.77 22.24 -5.90
CA ALA A 119 1.31 21.09 -5.19
C ALA A 119 2.79 20.88 -5.54
N ALA A 120 3.57 20.44 -4.56
CA ALA A 120 4.99 20.23 -4.71
C ALA A 120 5.30 19.25 -5.85
N GLU A 121 6.31 19.58 -6.65
CA GLU A 121 6.79 18.72 -7.71
C GLU A 121 7.41 17.45 -7.14
N LEU A 122 6.93 16.30 -7.61
CA LEU A 122 7.31 15.02 -7.04
C LEU A 122 8.50 14.39 -7.76
N HIS A 123 9.69 14.64 -7.22
CA HIS A 123 10.94 14.05 -7.67
C HIS A 123 11.38 12.95 -6.70
N GLY A 124 11.68 11.75 -7.18
CA GLY A 124 12.32 10.72 -6.34
C GLY A 124 11.39 9.78 -5.57
N GLN A 125 10.46 9.13 -6.27
CA GLN A 125 9.68 7.99 -5.75
C GLN A 125 10.56 6.77 -5.36
N GLY A 126 11.87 6.79 -5.63
CA GLY A 126 12.80 5.70 -5.33
C GLY A 126 12.84 5.28 -3.86
N TRP A 127 12.58 6.18 -2.91
CA TRP A 127 12.52 5.84 -1.48
C TRP A 127 11.36 4.90 -1.12
N LEU A 128 10.26 4.95 -1.89
CA LEU A 128 9.14 4.01 -1.73
C LEU A 128 9.56 2.57 -2.04
N LEU A 129 10.51 2.39 -2.97
CA LEU A 129 11.05 1.06 -3.29
C LEU A 129 11.81 0.47 -2.10
N LEU A 130 12.53 1.29 -1.33
CA LEU A 130 13.24 0.82 -0.13
C LEU A 130 12.26 0.39 0.97
N GLY A 131 11.22 1.19 1.21
CA GLY A 131 10.14 0.83 2.14
C GLY A 131 9.39 -0.43 1.70
N GLY A 132 9.12 -0.54 0.40
CA GLY A 132 8.53 -1.72 -0.23
C GLY A 132 9.38 -2.97 -0.06
N LEU A 133 10.70 -2.87 -0.29
CA LEU A 133 11.65 -3.98 -0.12
C LEU A 133 11.67 -4.49 1.33
N LEU A 134 11.67 -3.58 2.32
CA LEU A 134 11.63 -3.96 3.74
C LEU A 134 10.32 -4.67 4.10
N ALA A 135 9.18 -4.13 3.66
CA ALA A 135 7.87 -4.73 3.89
C ALA A 135 7.75 -6.10 3.19
N GLY A 136 8.27 -6.22 1.97
CA GLY A 136 8.33 -7.47 1.22
C GLY A 136 9.19 -8.52 1.91
N TRP A 137 10.37 -8.13 2.41
CA TRP A 137 11.23 -9.02 3.18
C TRP A 137 10.57 -9.52 4.46
N LEU A 138 9.85 -8.64 5.19
CA LEU A 138 9.06 -9.02 6.37
C LEU A 138 7.95 -10.02 6.02
N GLY A 139 7.17 -9.73 4.96
CA GLY A 139 6.12 -10.62 4.47
C GLY A 139 6.66 -11.99 4.05
N TRP A 140 7.80 -12.00 3.36
CA TRP A 140 8.51 -13.24 2.98
C TRP A 140 8.94 -14.05 4.19
N ARG A 141 9.56 -13.41 5.20
CA ARG A 141 9.99 -14.11 6.43
C ARG A 141 8.82 -14.74 7.18
N LEU A 142 7.69 -14.04 7.26
CA LEU A 142 6.48 -14.55 7.92
C LEU A 142 5.87 -15.74 7.16
N GLY A 143 5.92 -15.71 5.82
CA GLY A 143 5.54 -16.86 4.99
C GLY A 143 6.51 -18.05 5.15
N ARG A 144 7.82 -17.80 5.27
CA ARG A 144 8.86 -18.83 5.44
C ARG A 144 8.89 -19.50 6.80
N ARG A 145 8.70 -18.77 7.90
CA ARG A 145 8.77 -19.32 9.28
C ARG A 145 7.67 -20.33 9.60
N GLY A 146 6.71 -20.55 8.71
CA GLY A 146 5.82 -21.72 8.76
C GLY A 146 6.50 -23.04 8.37
N ALA A 147 7.69 -23.04 7.77
CA ALA A 147 8.30 -24.24 7.18
C ALA A 147 9.21 -25.05 8.12
N HIS A 148 9.65 -24.52 9.27
CA HIS A 148 10.72 -25.10 10.11
C HIS A 148 10.27 -25.89 11.36
N HIS A 149 9.02 -26.35 11.45
CA HIS A 149 8.54 -27.13 12.63
C HIS A 149 7.87 -28.45 12.21
N ALA A 150 8.40 -29.09 11.17
CA ALA A 150 7.84 -30.32 10.62
C ALA A 150 8.91 -31.39 10.33
N ASP A 151 10.07 -31.28 10.98
CA ASP A 151 11.11 -32.31 10.99
C ASP A 151 11.21 -32.85 12.43
#